data_AF-A0A368N2K7-F1
#
_entry.id   AF-A0A368N2K7-F1
#
_cell.length_a   1.000
_cell.length_b   1.000
_cell.length_c   1.000
_cell.angle_alpha   90.00
_cell.angle_beta   90.00
_cell.angle_gamma   90.00
#
_symmetry.space_group_name_H-M   'P 1'
#
loop_
_entity.id
_entity.type
_entity.pdbx_description
1 polymer ?
#
loop_
_entity_poly.entity_id
_entity_poly.type
_entity_poly.pdbx_seq_one_letter_code
_entity_poly.pdbx_strand_id
1 'polypeptide(L)'
;MFGRRSGINSKYDDPSSHDGKYPPDWDARRKAVYERDNYTCQECGRRSGPHAGDGGATLHAHHLISLRDGGWHHLANLVTVCQYCHDGIHGHPTGSQYDEGEHNALRVLRVVGRVALRILRRVIR
;
A
#
# COMPACT_ATOMS: atom_id res chain seq x y z
N MET A 1 -5.71 18.93 15.25
CA MET A 1 -6.20 18.13 16.40
C MET A 1 -6.88 16.87 15.85
N PHE A 2 -6.15 15.75 15.73
CA PHE A 2 -6.67 14.48 15.19
C PHE A 2 -7.32 13.57 16.26
N GLY A 3 -7.54 14.08 17.47
CA GLY A 3 -8.02 13.28 18.60
C GLY A 3 -9.47 13.59 18.90
N ARG A 4 -10.38 12.67 18.54
CA ARG A 4 -11.63 12.30 19.26
C ARG A 4 -12.65 11.50 18.43
N ARG A 5 -12.40 11.18 17.15
CA ARG A 5 -13.35 10.40 16.30
C ARG A 5 -12.77 9.20 15.56
N SER A 6 -11.49 8.89 15.73
CA SER A 6 -10.79 7.93 14.87
C SER A 6 -10.97 6.47 15.29
N GLY A 7 -11.56 6.16 16.46
CA GLY A 7 -11.68 4.77 16.93
C GLY A 7 -10.35 4.09 17.27
N ILE A 8 -9.26 4.85 17.29
CA ILE A 8 -7.90 4.39 17.62
C ILE A 8 -7.70 4.55 19.13
N ASN A 9 -7.26 3.47 19.79
CA ASN A 9 -6.90 3.47 21.20
C ASN A 9 -5.37 3.33 21.33
N SER A 10 -4.73 4.32 21.95
CA SER A 10 -3.27 4.34 22.14
C SER A 10 -2.74 3.17 22.96
N LYS A 11 -3.59 2.49 23.75
CA LYS A 11 -3.23 1.21 24.38
C LYS A 11 -2.65 0.24 23.35
N TYR A 12 -3.26 0.17 22.17
CA TYR A 12 -2.91 -0.75 21.11
C TYR A 12 -1.76 -0.27 20.21
N ASP A 13 -1.09 0.83 20.56
CA ASP A 13 0.15 1.21 19.89
C ASP A 13 1.24 0.19 20.18
N ASP A 14 1.29 -0.31 21.42
CA ASP A 14 2.20 -1.35 21.86
C ASP A 14 1.71 -2.73 21.37
N PRO A 15 2.48 -3.46 20.54
CA PRO A 15 2.08 -4.78 20.05
C PRO A 15 1.97 -5.85 21.14
N SER A 16 2.50 -5.62 22.35
CA SER A 16 2.33 -6.52 23.50
C SER A 16 0.99 -6.36 24.23
N SER A 17 0.19 -5.36 23.87
CA SER A 17 -1.05 -5.01 24.56
C SER A 17 -2.30 -5.75 24.07
N HIS A 18 -2.16 -6.57 23.03
CA HIS A 18 -3.22 -7.36 22.42
C HIS A 18 -2.69 -8.70 21.90
N ASP A 19 -3.59 -9.66 21.75
CA ASP A 19 -3.28 -10.93 21.08
C ASP A 19 -3.50 -10.82 19.57
N GLY A 20 -2.84 -11.70 18.81
CA GLY A 20 -3.01 -11.80 17.36
C GLY A 20 -2.12 -10.86 16.55
N LYS A 21 -2.20 -10.99 15.22
CA LYS A 21 -1.31 -10.28 14.28
C LYS A 21 -1.53 -8.77 14.23
N TYR A 22 -2.75 -8.32 14.49
CA TYR A 22 -3.15 -6.91 14.39
C TYR A 22 -4.00 -6.52 15.59
N PRO A 23 -3.94 -5.25 16.02
CA PRO A 23 -4.73 -4.79 17.15
C PRO A 23 -6.23 -4.75 16.81
N PRO A 24 -7.12 -4.78 17.81
CA PRO A 24 -8.57 -4.71 17.60
C PRO A 24 -9.04 -3.46 16.82
N ASP A 25 -8.25 -2.38 16.83
CA ASP A 25 -8.53 -1.12 16.14
C ASP A 25 -7.74 -0.97 14.81
N TRP A 26 -7.20 -2.06 14.26
CA TRP A 26 -6.41 -2.01 13.03
C TRP A 26 -7.14 -1.35 11.85
N ASP A 27 -8.45 -1.59 11.73
CA ASP A 27 -9.32 -0.97 10.72
C ASP A 27 -9.36 0.54 10.81
N ALA A 28 -9.44 1.06 12.03
CA ALA A 28 -9.39 2.48 12.30
C ALA A 28 -8.01 3.06 11.94
N ARG A 29 -6.94 2.36 12.32
CA ARG A 29 -5.55 2.77 12.02
C ARG A 29 -5.29 2.85 10.52
N ARG A 30 -5.62 1.80 9.75
CA ARG A 30 -5.40 1.81 8.30
C ARG A 30 -6.20 2.90 7.60
N LYS A 31 -7.45 3.14 7.97
CA LYS A 31 -8.27 4.24 7.42
C LYS A 31 -7.65 5.60 7.73
N ALA A 32 -7.21 5.83 8.97
CA ALA A 32 -6.58 7.09 9.36
C ALA A 32 -5.28 7.35 8.58
N VAL A 33 -4.48 6.31 8.30
CA VAL A 33 -3.27 6.42 7.48
C VAL A 33 -3.61 6.72 6.04
N TYR A 34 -4.63 6.07 5.48
CA TYR A 34 -5.09 6.35 4.10
C TYR A 34 -5.60 7.78 3.96
N GLU A 35 -6.40 8.25 4.92
CA GLU A 35 -6.91 9.63 4.95
C GLU A 35 -5.76 10.64 5.07
N ARG A 36 -4.80 10.41 5.98
CA ARG A 36 -3.60 11.23 6.14
C ARG A 36 -2.83 11.35 4.83
N ASP A 37 -2.71 10.24 4.10
CA ASP A 37 -1.94 10.12 2.87
C ASP A 37 -2.79 10.45 1.62
N ASN A 38 -3.98 11.02 1.81
CA ASN A 38 -4.92 11.39 0.75
C ASN A 38 -5.20 10.25 -0.25
N TYR A 39 -5.41 9.04 0.29
CA TYR A 39 -5.65 7.80 -0.45
C TYR A 39 -4.65 7.57 -1.59
N THR A 40 -3.40 7.97 -1.36
CA THR A 40 -2.31 7.95 -2.33
C THR A 40 -1.17 7.10 -1.80
N CYS A 41 -0.68 6.16 -2.61
CA CYS A 41 0.54 5.40 -2.33
C CYS A 41 1.72 6.37 -2.20
N GLN A 42 2.39 6.34 -1.05
CA GLN A 42 3.51 7.24 -0.75
C GLN A 42 4.81 6.86 -1.48
N GLU A 43 4.88 5.62 -2.01
CA GLU A 43 6.04 5.17 -2.80
C GLU A 43 5.95 5.53 -4.28
N CYS A 44 4.75 5.43 -4.90
CA CYS A 44 4.61 5.61 -6.36
C CYS A 44 3.54 6.61 -6.80
N GLY A 45 2.81 7.23 -5.87
CA GLY A 45 1.81 8.26 -6.17
C GLY A 45 0.48 7.72 -6.73
N ARG A 46 0.29 6.40 -6.84
CA ARG A 46 -0.97 5.83 -7.33
C ARG A 46 -2.09 6.02 -6.30
N ARG A 47 -3.27 6.46 -6.75
CA ARG A 47 -4.45 6.71 -5.92
C ARG A 47 -5.38 5.51 -5.84
N SER A 48 -6.35 5.56 -4.93
CA SER A 48 -7.40 4.54 -4.75
C SER A 48 -8.82 5.10 -4.83
N GLY A 49 -9.77 4.23 -5.12
CA GLY A 49 -11.21 4.51 -5.08
C GLY A 49 -11.62 5.71 -5.96
N PRO A 50 -12.62 6.51 -5.52
CA PRO A 50 -13.09 7.69 -6.26
C PRO A 50 -12.00 8.70 -6.60
N HIS A 51 -10.90 8.72 -5.84
CA HIS A 51 -9.76 9.62 -6.07
C HIS A 51 -8.88 9.19 -7.26
N ALA A 52 -9.11 8.01 -7.82
CA ALA A 52 -8.34 7.42 -8.91
C ALA A 52 -9.15 7.20 -10.20
N GLY A 53 -10.47 7.44 -10.18
CA GLY A 53 -11.37 7.00 -11.25
C GLY A 53 -11.32 5.48 -11.42
N ASP A 54 -11.36 5.02 -12.67
CA ASP A 54 -11.36 3.58 -13.01
C ASP A 54 -10.00 2.90 -12.77
N GLY A 55 -8.94 3.67 -12.47
CA GLY A 55 -7.57 3.18 -12.30
C GLY A 55 -7.13 2.94 -10.85
N GLY A 56 -8.08 2.75 -9.92
CA GLY A 56 -7.82 2.65 -8.48
C GLY A 56 -6.86 1.52 -8.09
N ALA A 57 -6.03 1.77 -7.08
CA ALA A 57 -5.18 0.76 -6.47
C ALA A 57 -5.74 0.28 -5.13
N THR A 58 -5.56 -1.00 -4.83
CA THR A 58 -5.70 -1.50 -3.46
C THR A 58 -4.57 -0.93 -2.58
N LEU A 59 -4.95 -0.31 -1.46
CA LEU A 59 -4.03 0.29 -0.50
C LEU A 59 -3.84 -0.58 0.74
N HIS A 60 -2.62 -0.53 1.27
CA HIS A 60 -2.17 -1.21 2.47
C HIS A 60 -1.50 -0.22 3.41
N ALA A 61 -1.74 -0.38 4.71
CA ALA A 61 -0.96 0.29 5.75
C ALA A 61 0.26 -0.59 6.04
N HIS A 62 1.43 -0.10 5.65
CA HIS A 62 2.71 -0.78 5.84
C HIS A 62 3.43 -0.20 7.06
N HIS A 63 4.07 -1.05 7.85
CA HIS A 63 4.90 -0.63 8.98
C HIS A 63 6.29 -0.22 8.50
N LEU A 64 6.73 1.01 8.80
CA LEU A 64 8.07 1.50 8.44
C LEU A 64 9.18 0.71 9.17
N ILE A 65 8.98 0.44 10.46
CA ILE A 65 9.76 -0.47 11.28
C ILE A 65 8.88 -1.68 11.55
N SER A 66 9.35 -2.87 11.17
CA SER A 66 8.59 -4.12 11.35
C SER A 66 8.35 -4.41 12.83
N LEU A 67 7.26 -5.11 13.17
CA LEU A 67 6.99 -5.53 14.55
C LEU A 67 8.09 -6.45 15.11
N ARG A 68 8.73 -7.23 14.23
CA ARG A 68 9.86 -8.10 14.61
C ARG A 68 11.09 -7.30 15.02
N ASP A 69 11.26 -6.11 14.45
CA ASP A 69 12.41 -5.22 14.70
C ASP A 69 12.07 -4.11 15.72
N GLY A 70 11.05 -4.32 16.55
CA GLY A 70 10.66 -3.38 17.62
C GLY A 70 9.73 -2.24 17.17
N GLY A 71 9.12 -2.35 16.00
CA GLY A 71 8.09 -1.42 15.54
C GLY A 71 6.79 -1.51 16.34
N TRP A 72 5.96 -0.47 16.20
CA TRP A 72 4.68 -0.34 16.90
C TRP A 72 3.52 -0.06 15.92
N HIS A 73 2.28 -0.11 16.40
CA HIS A 73 1.09 0.17 15.58
C HIS A 73 0.70 1.65 15.50
N HIS A 74 1.39 2.55 16.20
CA HIS A 74 1.13 4.00 16.14
C HIS A 74 1.21 4.53 14.70
N LEU A 75 0.35 5.49 14.36
CA LEU A 75 0.22 6.03 13.00
C LEU A 75 1.52 6.56 12.39
N ALA A 76 2.43 7.05 13.24
CA ALA A 76 3.76 7.53 12.81
C ALA A 76 4.65 6.42 12.23
N ASN A 77 4.40 5.15 12.58
CA ASN A 77 5.12 3.99 12.01
C ASN A 77 4.34 3.34 10.85
N LEU A 78 3.23 3.92 10.41
CA LEU A 78 2.42 3.39 9.32
C LEU A 78 2.47 4.33 8.11
N VAL A 79 2.53 3.73 6.93
CA VAL A 79 2.54 4.43 5.64
C VAL A 79 1.58 3.76 4.65
N THR A 80 0.88 4.57 3.84
CA THR A 80 0.03 4.07 2.76
C THR A 80 0.86 3.64 1.55
N VAL A 81 0.74 2.37 1.16
CA VAL A 81 1.34 1.85 -0.08
C VAL A 81 0.32 1.08 -0.91
N CYS A 82 0.47 1.07 -2.23
CA CYS A 82 -0.35 0.19 -3.07
C CYS A 82 0.17 -1.26 -3.01
N GLN A 83 -0.67 -2.24 -3.35
CA GLN A 83 -0.30 -3.66 -3.30
C GLN A 83 1.00 -3.99 -4.06
N TYR A 84 1.24 -3.37 -5.21
CA TYR A 84 2.49 -3.55 -5.97
C TYR A 84 3.73 -3.08 -5.20
N CYS A 85 3.66 -1.90 -4.58
CA CYS A 85 4.76 -1.38 -3.77
C CYS A 85 4.94 -2.21 -2.50
N HIS A 86 3.83 -2.66 -1.89
CA HIS A 86 3.85 -3.50 -0.71
C HIS A 86 4.58 -4.83 -0.97
N ASP A 87 4.22 -5.53 -2.04
CA ASP A 87 4.90 -6.75 -2.49
C ASP A 87 6.38 -6.49 -2.81
N GLY A 88 6.68 -5.34 -3.41
CA GLY A 88 8.05 -4.90 -3.69
C GLY A 88 8.90 -4.71 -2.45
N ILE A 89 8.34 -4.14 -1.38
CA ILE A 89 9.01 -3.95 -0.09
C ILE A 89 9.30 -5.31 0.57
N HIS A 90 8.33 -6.24 0.54
CA HIS A 90 8.51 -7.57 1.12
C HIS A 90 9.31 -8.54 0.25
N GLY A 91 9.51 -8.23 -1.04
CA GLY A 91 10.17 -9.10 -2.00
C GLY A 91 9.34 -10.32 -2.41
N HIS A 92 8.07 -10.41 -1.99
CA HIS A 92 7.15 -11.48 -2.34
C HIS A 92 5.68 -11.01 -2.22
N PRO A 93 4.72 -11.70 -2.86
CA PRO A 93 3.31 -11.41 -2.69
C PRO A 93 2.83 -11.54 -1.24
N THR A 94 2.11 -10.54 -0.73
CA THR A 94 1.62 -10.51 0.67
C THR A 94 0.14 -10.86 0.84
N GLY A 95 -0.57 -11.16 -0.24
CA GLY A 95 -1.83 -11.91 -0.17
C GLY A 95 -3.13 -11.13 -0.01
N SER A 96 -3.18 -9.82 -0.24
CA SER A 96 -4.46 -9.24 -0.69
C SER A 96 -4.52 -9.36 -2.21
N GLN A 97 -5.53 -10.05 -2.71
CA GLN A 97 -5.69 -10.27 -4.14
C GLN A 97 -5.69 -8.95 -4.92
N TYR A 98 -5.10 -8.98 -6.11
CA TYR A 98 -5.31 -7.95 -7.12
C TYR A 98 -6.79 -8.02 -7.53
N ASP A 99 -7.49 -6.90 -7.73
CA ASP A 99 -8.69 -6.95 -8.55
C ASP A 99 -8.23 -7.41 -9.95
N GLU A 100 -8.42 -8.69 -10.26
CA GLU A 100 -7.90 -9.38 -11.45
C GLU A 100 -8.52 -8.88 -12.77
N GLY A 101 -9.38 -7.87 -12.72
CA GLY A 101 -10.27 -7.48 -13.81
C GLY A 101 -9.67 -6.70 -14.98
N GLU A 102 -8.68 -5.81 -14.78
CA GLU A 102 -8.45 -4.77 -15.81
C GLU A 102 -7.00 -4.52 -16.24
N HIS A 103 -6.00 -5.14 -15.60
CA HIS A 103 -4.61 -4.76 -15.82
C HIS A 103 -3.77 -5.72 -16.67
N ASN A 104 -4.31 -6.87 -17.07
CA ASN A 104 -3.51 -7.87 -17.80
C ASN A 104 -3.13 -7.39 -19.21
N ALA A 105 -4.07 -6.84 -19.98
CA ALA A 105 -3.79 -6.38 -21.35
C ALA A 105 -2.89 -5.13 -21.38
N LEU A 106 -3.20 -4.10 -20.59
CA LEU A 106 -2.39 -2.86 -20.51
C LEU A 106 -0.99 -3.12 -19.94
N ARG A 107 -0.81 -4.07 -19.01
CA ARG A 107 0.51 -4.47 -18.51
C ARG A 107 1.34 -5.17 -19.58
N VAL A 108 0.76 -6.12 -20.31
CA VAL A 108 1.42 -6.79 -21.44
C VAL A 108 1.80 -5.77 -22.51
N LEU A 109 0.89 -4.87 -22.89
CA LEU A 109 1.16 -3.81 -23.87
C LEU A 109 2.27 -2.85 -23.42
N ARG A 110 2.32 -2.46 -22.14
CA ARG A 110 3.41 -1.62 -21.61
C ARG A 110 4.77 -2.31 -21.59
N VAL A 111 4.82 -3.60 -21.22
CA VAL A 111 6.06 -4.38 -21.18
C VAL A 111 6.55 -4.67 -22.60
N VAL A 112 5.67 -5.18 -23.47
CA VAL A 112 5.98 -5.45 -24.88
C VAL A 112 6.36 -4.17 -25.61
N GLY A 113 5.64 -3.07 -25.39
CA GLY A 113 5.95 -1.77 -25.98
C GLY A 113 7.35 -1.27 -25.59
N ARG A 114 7.75 -1.38 -24.31
CA ARG A 114 9.10 -1.02 -23.86
C ARG A 114 10.19 -1.90 -24.49
N VAL A 115 9.92 -3.20 -24.63
CA VAL A 115 10.87 -4.14 -25.26
C VAL A 115 11.00 -3.87 -26.75
N ALA A 116 9.88 -3.68 -27.45
CA ALA A 116 9.85 -3.35 -28.87
C ALA A 116 10.58 -2.03 -29.16
N LEU A 117 10.36 -0.98 -28.36
CA LEU A 117 11.08 0.28 -28.50
C LEU A 117 12.58 0.13 -28.30
N ARG A 118 13.03 -0.72 -27.36
CA ARG A 118 14.45 -1.00 -27.14
C ARG A 118 15.08 -1.74 -28.32
N ILE A 119 14.36 -2.71 -28.90
CA ILE A 119 14.83 -3.46 -30.06
C ILE A 119 14.89 -2.54 -31.29
N LEU A 120 13.83 -1.77 -31.55
CA LEU A 120 13.79 -0.80 -32.65
C LEU A 120 14.93 0.21 -32.55
N ARG A 121 15.18 0.77 -31.36
CA ARG A 121 16.33 1.67 -31.12
C ARG A 121 17.69 1.01 -31.32
N ARG A 122 17.79 -0.32 -31.20
CA ARG A 122 19.03 -1.08 -31.44
C ARG A 122 19.21 -1.44 -32.92
N VAL A 123 18.14 -1.49 -33.70
CA VAL A 123 18.15 -1.78 -35.14
C VAL A 123 18.32 -0.50 -35.98
N ILE A 124 17.85 0.65 -35.47
CA ILE A 124 17.96 1.97 -36.14
C ILE A 124 19.30 2.67 -35.81
N ARG A 125 20.22 1.98 -35.14
CA ARG A 125 21.57 2.47 -34.81
C ARG A 125 22.60 1.63 -35.56
#